data_AF-A0A7W1PAW1-F1
#
_entry.id   AF-A0A7W1PAW1-F1
#
_cell.length_a   1.000
_cell.length_b   1.000
_cell.length_c   1.000
_cell.angle_alpha   90.00
_cell.angle_beta   90.00
_cell.angle_gamma   90.00
#
_symmetry.space_group_name_H-M   'P 1'
#
loop_
_entity.id
_entity.type
_entity.pdbx_description
1 polymer ?
#
loop_
_entity_poly.entity_id
_entity_poly.type
_entity_poly.pdbx_seq_one_letter_code
_entity_poly.pdbx_strand_id
1 'polypeptide(L)'
;MSTNLRIPTTVELNSDRRVGADEPGVTRRSFLYRSGALTAAGALAGSAIGLPTSVGAQGLGSGQTRLNFRDIRRHENDHVDFLLKALGGNARPKPTFQNLLQPNRREFFEVSQDLENTGVGAYLGAAPVIFSRDILAAAGSIALIEGRHAGWLNTLVNDRLTANVFGEEQSFERALTIAEVQTLVSPFIVNLNGGPPLSFSLTPSAANDIAILNFALAVEFLEADFYNLNVPEFIR
;
A
#
# COMPACT_ATOMS: atom_id res chain seq x y z
N MET A 1 8.49 6.73 30.16
CA MET A 1 9.66 6.04 29.59
C MET A 1 9.35 5.81 28.13
N SER A 2 9.93 6.62 27.23
CA SER A 2 9.67 6.53 25.78
C SER A 2 10.57 5.46 25.16
N THR A 3 10.01 4.30 24.86
CA THR A 3 10.69 3.29 24.04
C THR A 3 10.61 3.72 22.57
N ASN A 4 11.74 4.18 22.02
CA ASN A 4 11.86 4.49 20.60
C ASN A 4 11.71 3.21 19.78
N LEU A 5 10.63 3.16 19.00
CA LEU A 5 10.39 2.13 18.00
C LEU A 5 11.48 2.24 16.92
N ARG A 6 12.35 1.24 16.81
CA ARG A 6 13.45 1.24 15.83
C ARG A 6 13.18 0.16 14.80
N ILE A 7 12.83 0.57 13.58
CA ILE A 7 12.68 -0.35 12.44
C ILE A 7 14.09 -0.69 11.91
N PRO A 8 14.42 -1.97 11.65
CA PRO A 8 15.70 -2.33 11.04
C PRO A 8 15.78 -1.83 9.60
N THR A 9 16.73 -0.94 9.32
CA THR A 9 17.09 -0.50 7.97
C THR A 9 18.37 -1.20 7.54
N THR A 10 18.33 -2.10 6.56
CA THR A 10 19.53 -2.46 5.77
C THR A 10 19.16 -3.23 4.50
N VAL A 11 19.34 -2.58 3.36
CA VAL A 11 19.84 -3.20 2.12
C VAL A 11 21.09 -2.39 1.76
N GLU A 12 22.27 -3.00 1.90
CA GLU A 12 23.55 -2.41 1.54
C GLU A 12 23.72 -2.39 0.01
N LEU A 13 24.03 -1.22 -0.56
CA LEU A 13 24.68 -1.11 -1.86
C LEU A 13 25.86 -0.14 -1.74
N ASN A 14 27.01 -0.59 -2.22
CA ASN A 14 28.34 -0.08 -1.92
C ASN A 14 28.83 0.96 -2.95
N SER A 15 29.35 2.07 -2.41
CA SER A 15 30.47 2.96 -2.80
C SER A 15 30.64 3.60 -4.20
N ASP A 16 30.91 4.92 -4.13
CA ASP A 16 32.02 5.69 -4.75
C ASP A 16 31.88 6.39 -6.13
N ARG A 17 31.89 7.75 -6.13
CA ARG A 17 33.04 8.64 -6.50
C ARG A 17 32.67 10.14 -6.52
N ARG A 18 33.69 10.99 -6.31
CA ARG A 18 33.67 12.44 -5.95
C ARG A 18 33.95 13.44 -7.11
N VAL A 19 33.81 14.74 -6.76
CA VAL A 19 34.50 16.00 -7.23
C VAL A 19 33.83 16.77 -8.40
N GLY A 20 33.68 18.11 -8.47
CA GLY A 20 34.00 19.30 -7.64
C GLY A 20 34.10 20.61 -8.49
N ALA A 21 34.00 21.78 -7.82
CA ALA A 21 34.34 23.22 -8.15
C ALA A 21 33.55 23.99 -9.26
N ASP A 22 32.97 25.21 -9.12
CA ASP A 22 33.30 26.60 -8.64
C ASP A 22 33.63 27.56 -9.83
N GLU A 23 32.92 28.68 -10.09
CA GLU A 23 33.30 30.12 -9.87
C GLU A 23 32.53 31.07 -10.90
N PRO A 24 32.59 32.44 -10.93
CA PRO A 24 31.55 33.37 -10.39
C PRO A 24 31.08 34.58 -11.29
N GLY A 25 30.07 35.35 -10.83
CA GLY A 25 30.03 36.84 -10.89
C GLY A 25 29.12 37.60 -11.91
N VAL A 26 28.54 38.73 -11.44
CA VAL A 26 27.87 39.89 -12.15
C VAL A 26 26.33 39.75 -12.39
N THR A 27 25.37 40.63 -12.01
CA THR A 27 25.26 41.88 -11.20
C THR A 27 23.82 41.99 -10.67
N ARG A 28 23.64 42.68 -9.52
CA ARG A 28 22.35 42.88 -8.83
C ARG A 28 21.46 43.94 -9.50
N ARG A 29 20.25 43.55 -9.94
CA ARG A 29 18.98 44.28 -9.67
C ARG A 29 17.82 43.27 -9.58
N SER A 30 17.03 43.43 -8.53
CA SER A 30 16.13 42.46 -7.90
C SER A 30 14.72 42.39 -8.49
N PHE A 31 14.18 41.19 -8.70
CA PHE A 31 12.74 40.89 -8.50
C PHE A 31 12.51 39.37 -8.28
N LEU A 32 12.14 39.02 -7.05
CA LEU A 32 11.31 37.90 -6.58
C LEU A 32 11.51 36.43 -7.07
N TYR A 33 11.71 35.58 -6.06
CA TYR A 33 11.48 34.12 -5.90
C TYR A 33 12.32 33.09 -6.69
N ARG A 34 13.11 32.35 -5.91
CA ARG A 34 14.06 31.30 -6.28
C ARG A 34 13.37 29.94 -6.15
N SER A 35 12.91 29.39 -7.27
CA SER A 35 12.67 27.95 -7.42
C SER A 35 13.80 27.42 -8.31
N GLY A 36 14.73 26.68 -7.71
CA GLY A 36 15.81 26.04 -8.44
C GLY A 36 15.26 24.93 -9.33
N ALA A 37 15.22 25.18 -10.63
CA ALA A 37 15.14 24.15 -11.64
C ALA A 37 16.50 23.45 -11.74
N LEU A 38 16.52 22.11 -11.73
CA LEU A 38 17.54 21.34 -12.44
C LEU A 38 16.90 20.82 -13.72
N THR A 39 17.28 21.42 -14.84
CA THR A 39 17.12 20.85 -16.17
C THR A 39 18.29 19.90 -16.45
N ALA A 40 17.98 18.68 -16.87
CA ALA A 40 18.82 17.94 -17.79
C ALA A 40 17.92 17.40 -18.90
N ALA A 41 17.80 18.19 -19.97
CA ALA A 41 17.34 17.70 -21.26
C ALA A 41 18.51 16.96 -21.91
N GLY A 42 18.28 15.71 -22.30
CA GLY A 42 19.18 14.92 -23.12
C GLY A 42 18.35 13.97 -23.96
N ALA A 43 17.96 14.41 -25.15
CA ALA A 43 17.34 13.57 -26.15
C ALA A 43 18.39 12.60 -26.72
N LEU A 44 18.07 11.32 -26.77
CA LEU A 44 18.62 10.41 -27.78
C LEU A 44 17.45 9.78 -28.54
N ALA A 45 17.31 10.23 -29.77
CA ALA A 45 16.49 9.61 -30.79
C ALA A 45 17.07 8.24 -31.19
N GLY A 46 16.18 7.34 -31.59
CA GLY A 46 16.49 6.32 -32.59
C GLY A 46 17.21 5.08 -32.09
N SER A 47 16.46 4.16 -31.50
CA SER A 47 16.69 2.74 -31.76
C SER A 47 15.32 2.11 -31.93
N ALA A 48 15.03 1.67 -33.16
CA ALA A 48 13.87 0.85 -33.46
C ALA A 48 14.01 -0.44 -32.64
N ILE A 49 13.37 -0.47 -31.47
CA ILE A 49 13.15 -1.69 -30.73
C ILE A 49 12.26 -2.52 -31.65
N GLY A 50 12.82 -3.60 -32.20
CA GLY A 50 12.05 -4.59 -32.93
C GLY A 50 10.84 -4.95 -32.10
N LEU A 51 9.65 -4.63 -32.62
CA LEU A 51 8.38 -5.04 -32.04
C LEU A 51 8.50 -6.54 -31.75
N PRO A 52 8.45 -7.00 -30.49
CA PRO A 52 8.18 -8.40 -30.27
C PRO A 52 6.82 -8.66 -30.92
N THR A 53 6.87 -9.50 -31.94
CA THR A 53 5.74 -10.20 -32.55
C THR A 53 4.68 -10.44 -31.49
N SER A 54 3.47 -9.94 -31.73
CA SER A 54 2.23 -10.22 -30.99
C SER A 54 2.43 -11.27 -29.90
N VAL A 55 2.79 -10.84 -28.69
CA VAL A 55 2.49 -11.64 -27.51
C VAL A 55 0.97 -11.68 -27.53
N GLY A 56 0.42 -12.78 -28.02
CA GLY A 56 -1.03 -12.98 -28.04
C GLY A 56 -1.54 -12.58 -26.67
N ALA A 57 -2.67 -11.88 -26.64
CA ALA A 57 -3.44 -11.65 -25.43
C ALA A 57 -3.74 -13.02 -24.82
N GLN A 58 -2.81 -13.53 -24.03
CA GLN A 58 -3.03 -14.61 -23.09
C GLN A 58 -3.95 -13.97 -22.07
N GLY A 59 -5.26 -14.04 -22.34
CA GLY A 59 -6.27 -13.71 -21.34
C GLY A 59 -5.84 -14.41 -20.05
N LEU A 60 -5.74 -13.65 -18.95
CA LEU A 60 -5.22 -14.04 -17.64
C LEU A 60 -5.31 -15.56 -17.44
N GLY A 61 -4.25 -16.27 -17.83
CA GLY A 61 -4.31 -17.73 -17.88
C GLY A 61 -4.54 -18.24 -16.46
N SER A 62 -5.31 -19.32 -16.31
CA SER A 62 -5.60 -19.91 -14.98
C SER A 62 -4.35 -20.12 -14.12
N GLY A 63 -3.18 -20.33 -14.74
CA GLY A 63 -1.88 -20.38 -14.07
C GLY A 63 -1.41 -19.06 -13.48
N GLN A 64 -1.53 -17.93 -14.20
CA GLN A 64 -1.11 -16.62 -13.70
C GLN A 64 -2.02 -16.13 -12.58
N THR A 65 -3.34 -16.31 -12.73
CA THR A 65 -4.30 -15.98 -11.67
C THR A 65 -3.98 -16.73 -10.38
N ARG A 66 -3.61 -18.01 -10.47
CA ARG A 66 -3.20 -18.80 -9.30
C ARG A 66 -1.95 -18.26 -8.64
N LEU A 67 -0.94 -17.86 -9.41
CA LEU A 67 0.29 -17.29 -8.86
C LEU A 67 0.00 -15.97 -8.14
N ASN A 68 -0.76 -15.07 -8.78
CA ASN A 68 -1.08 -13.77 -8.21
C ASN A 68 -1.85 -13.88 -6.88
N PHE A 69 -2.86 -14.74 -6.79
CA PHE A 69 -3.57 -14.95 -5.51
C PHE A 69 -2.68 -15.59 -4.43
N ARG A 70 -1.75 -16.48 -4.80
CA ARG A 70 -0.78 -17.04 -3.84
C ARG A 70 0.22 -15.99 -3.38
N ASP A 71 0.59 -15.05 -4.26
CA ASP A 71 1.45 -13.93 -3.94
C ASP A 71 0.75 -12.94 -3.02
N ILE A 72 -0.47 -12.50 -3.34
CA ILE A 72 -1.30 -11.65 -2.48
C ILE A 72 -1.43 -12.26 -1.10
N ARG A 73 -1.92 -13.51 -1.02
CA ARG A 73 -2.03 -14.22 0.26
C ARG A 73 -0.73 -14.19 1.07
N ARG A 74 0.43 -14.39 0.43
CA ARG A 74 1.71 -14.33 1.13
C ARG A 74 2.00 -12.91 1.61
N HIS A 75 1.82 -11.91 0.77
CA HIS A 75 2.09 -10.51 1.10
C HIS A 75 1.24 -10.06 2.29
N GLU A 76 -0.05 -10.39 2.34
CA GLU A 76 -0.90 -10.00 3.48
C GLU A 76 -0.44 -10.63 4.80
N ASN A 77 0.04 -11.87 4.76
CA ASN A 77 0.65 -12.47 5.95
C ASN A 77 1.99 -11.79 6.32
N ASP A 78 2.81 -11.43 5.33
CA ASP A 78 4.08 -10.73 5.54
C ASP A 78 3.86 -9.30 6.07
N HIS A 79 2.81 -8.59 5.63
CA HIS A 79 2.41 -7.28 6.12
C HIS A 79 2.00 -7.34 7.59
N VAL A 80 1.16 -8.33 7.96
CA VAL A 80 0.80 -8.61 9.37
C VAL A 80 2.05 -8.86 10.21
N ASP A 81 2.95 -9.73 9.76
CA ASP A 81 4.19 -10.05 10.50
C ASP A 81 5.10 -8.82 10.65
N PHE A 82 5.20 -8.01 9.60
CA PHE A 82 5.95 -6.76 9.64
C PHE A 82 5.37 -5.80 10.68
N LEU A 83 4.05 -5.59 10.69
CA LEU A 83 3.38 -4.69 11.62
C LEU A 83 3.42 -5.19 13.07
N LEU A 84 3.26 -6.50 13.28
CA LEU A 84 3.42 -7.13 14.60
C LEU A 84 4.83 -6.89 15.14
N LYS A 85 5.85 -7.09 14.32
CA LYS A 85 7.24 -6.82 14.69
C LYS A 85 7.49 -5.34 14.95
N ALA A 86 6.93 -4.46 14.13
CA ALA A 86 7.05 -3.02 14.30
C ALA A 86 6.40 -2.57 15.61
N LEU A 87 5.21 -3.06 15.94
CA LEU A 87 4.47 -2.67 17.14
C LEU A 87 4.98 -3.29 18.45
N GLY A 88 5.54 -4.51 18.38
CA GLY A 88 6.01 -5.26 19.54
C GLY A 88 4.91 -5.41 20.59
N GLY A 89 5.22 -5.06 21.85
CA GLY A 89 4.24 -5.13 22.95
C GLY A 89 3.07 -4.15 22.85
N ASN A 90 3.10 -3.19 21.91
CA ASN A 90 1.99 -2.27 21.65
C ASN A 90 1.03 -2.81 20.58
N ALA A 91 1.28 -4.00 20.04
CA ALA A 91 0.42 -4.61 19.04
C ALA A 91 -0.95 -4.93 19.64
N ARG A 92 -2.00 -4.55 18.93
CA ARG A 92 -3.36 -4.89 19.31
C ARG A 92 -3.62 -6.39 19.19
N PRO A 93 -4.51 -6.95 20.01
CA PRO A 93 -5.03 -8.29 19.78
C PRO A 93 -5.74 -8.34 18.42
N LYS A 94 -5.59 -9.47 17.72
CA LYS A 94 -6.28 -9.73 16.46
C LYS A 94 -7.80 -9.68 16.66
N PRO A 95 -8.60 -9.01 15.78
CA PRO A 95 -10.05 -9.04 15.86
C PRO A 95 -10.62 -10.44 15.66
N THR A 96 -11.88 -10.60 16.06
CA THR A 96 -12.71 -11.71 15.61
C THR A 96 -13.46 -11.27 14.36
N PHE A 97 -13.32 -12.04 13.28
CA PHE A 97 -13.93 -11.75 11.99
C PHE A 97 -15.08 -12.71 11.64
N GLN A 98 -15.94 -12.27 10.72
CA GLN A 98 -17.06 -13.01 10.14
C GLN A 98 -17.11 -12.79 8.62
N ASN A 99 -17.95 -13.54 7.92
CA ASN A 99 -18.24 -13.37 6.49
C ASN A 99 -16.99 -13.44 5.57
N LEU A 100 -15.94 -14.13 6.01
CA LEU A 100 -14.68 -14.18 5.27
C LEU A 100 -14.69 -15.18 4.11
N LEU A 101 -15.18 -16.41 4.34
CA LEU A 101 -15.24 -17.42 3.29
C LEU A 101 -16.37 -17.08 2.31
N GLN A 102 -16.02 -16.84 1.06
CA GLN A 102 -16.99 -16.45 0.03
C GLN A 102 -17.72 -17.67 -0.53
N PRO A 103 -18.98 -17.50 -1.01
CA PRO A 103 -19.79 -18.63 -1.46
C PRO A 103 -19.33 -19.19 -2.82
N ASN A 104 -18.58 -18.41 -3.60
CA ASN A 104 -18.06 -18.84 -4.90
C ASN A 104 -16.87 -17.97 -5.33
N ARG A 105 -16.21 -18.37 -6.43
CA ARG A 105 -15.01 -17.71 -6.96
C ARG A 105 -15.26 -16.27 -7.42
N ARG A 106 -16.44 -15.94 -7.94
CA ARG A 106 -16.76 -14.58 -8.39
C ARG A 106 -16.79 -13.64 -7.19
N GLU A 107 -17.55 -13.99 -6.16
CA GLU A 107 -17.64 -13.21 -4.92
C GLU A 107 -16.28 -13.12 -4.21
N PHE A 108 -15.46 -14.18 -4.26
CA PHE A 108 -14.06 -14.09 -3.80
C PHE A 108 -13.29 -13.00 -4.53
N PHE A 109 -13.38 -12.91 -5.85
CA PHE A 109 -12.63 -11.92 -6.63
C PHE A 109 -13.16 -10.50 -6.41
N GLU A 110 -14.47 -10.33 -6.34
CA GLU A 110 -15.13 -9.04 -6.10
C GLU A 110 -14.79 -8.52 -4.68
N VAL A 111 -14.87 -9.35 -3.64
CA VAL A 111 -14.47 -8.94 -2.28
C VAL A 111 -12.95 -8.72 -2.17
N SER A 112 -12.13 -9.49 -2.91
CA SER A 112 -10.68 -9.22 -2.98
C SER A 112 -10.43 -7.82 -3.54
N GLN A 113 -11.11 -7.44 -4.62
CA GLN A 113 -11.00 -6.11 -5.22
C GLN A 113 -11.34 -5.02 -4.21
N ASP A 114 -12.44 -5.17 -3.47
CA ASP A 114 -12.91 -4.17 -2.51
C ASP A 114 -11.94 -3.99 -1.33
N LEU A 115 -11.43 -5.09 -0.77
CA LEU A 115 -10.49 -5.04 0.36
C LEU A 115 -9.20 -4.32 -0.04
N GLU A 116 -8.60 -4.71 -1.15
CA GLU A 116 -7.30 -4.18 -1.59
C GLU A 116 -7.40 -2.69 -1.96
N ASN A 117 -8.49 -2.28 -2.62
CA ASN A 117 -8.76 -0.86 -2.83
C ASN A 117 -9.02 -0.10 -1.52
N THR A 118 -9.60 -0.76 -0.51
CA THR A 118 -9.76 -0.20 0.83
C THR A 118 -8.38 0.00 1.50
N GLY A 119 -7.49 -0.99 1.41
CA GLY A 119 -6.12 -0.94 1.92
C GLY A 119 -5.34 0.24 1.34
N VAL A 120 -5.33 0.37 0.01
CA VAL A 120 -4.70 1.50 -0.72
C VAL A 120 -5.17 2.86 -0.17
N GLY A 121 -6.48 3.06 -0.14
CA GLY A 121 -7.06 4.34 0.28
C GLY A 121 -6.85 4.61 1.77
N ALA A 122 -6.86 3.58 2.62
CA ALA A 122 -6.60 3.68 4.05
C ALA A 122 -5.16 4.12 4.34
N TYR A 123 -4.17 3.51 3.69
CA TYR A 123 -2.77 3.90 3.82
C TYR A 123 -2.54 5.33 3.35
N LEU A 124 -3.11 5.71 2.20
CA LEU A 124 -3.00 7.07 1.70
C LEU A 124 -3.67 8.10 2.63
N GLY A 125 -4.80 7.75 3.24
CA GLY A 125 -5.50 8.60 4.22
C GLY A 125 -4.73 8.81 5.52
N ALA A 126 -3.98 7.81 5.97
CA ALA A 126 -3.13 7.92 7.16
C ALA A 126 -1.82 8.67 6.89
N ALA A 127 -1.27 8.59 5.68
CA ALA A 127 0.06 9.10 5.34
C ALA A 127 0.35 10.56 5.80
N PRO A 128 -0.57 11.54 5.65
CA PRO A 128 -0.31 12.93 6.06
C PRO A 128 -0.10 13.12 7.56
N VAL A 129 -0.57 12.18 8.38
CA VAL A 129 -0.58 12.29 9.85
C VAL A 129 0.38 11.33 10.55
N ILE A 130 1.21 10.62 9.77
CA ILE A 130 2.36 9.87 10.27
C ILE A 130 3.49 10.84 10.61
N PHE A 131 3.94 10.80 11.86
CA PHE A 131 5.00 11.65 12.39
C PHE A 131 6.40 11.14 12.01
N SER A 132 6.65 9.84 12.18
CA SER A 132 7.95 9.23 11.87
C SER A 132 8.13 9.03 10.36
N ARG A 133 9.24 9.55 9.81
CA ARG A 133 9.60 9.35 8.40
C ARG A 133 9.89 7.89 8.07
N ASP A 134 10.43 7.13 9.01
CA ASP A 134 10.69 5.70 8.83
C ASP A 134 9.38 4.91 8.77
N ILE A 135 8.40 5.25 9.61
CA ILE A 135 7.06 4.64 9.57
C ILE A 135 6.33 5.04 8.30
N LEU A 136 6.45 6.30 7.86
CA LEU A 136 5.86 6.77 6.61
C LEU A 136 6.44 6.02 5.40
N ALA A 137 7.76 5.81 5.37
CA ALA A 137 8.41 5.05 4.31
C ALA A 137 7.97 3.58 4.31
N ALA A 138 7.85 2.96 5.49
CA ALA A 138 7.35 1.60 5.64
C ALA A 138 5.88 1.47 5.18
N ALA A 139 5.01 2.37 5.64
CA ALA A 139 3.61 2.43 5.22
C ALA A 139 3.47 2.63 3.71
N GLY A 140 4.28 3.52 3.12
CA GLY A 140 4.33 3.70 1.67
C GLY A 140 4.78 2.44 0.93
N SER A 141 5.69 1.65 1.49
CA SER A 141 6.11 0.38 0.88
C SER A 141 4.97 -0.63 0.80
N ILE A 142 4.14 -0.73 1.85
CA ILE A 142 2.96 -1.61 1.87
C ILE A 142 1.93 -1.10 0.86
N ALA A 143 1.56 0.18 0.96
CA ALA A 143 0.56 0.82 0.09
C ALA A 143 0.88 0.67 -1.42
N LEU A 144 2.15 0.68 -1.81
CA LEU A 144 2.56 0.48 -3.20
C LEU A 144 2.39 -0.97 -3.68
N ILE A 145 2.42 -1.95 -2.77
CA ILE A 145 2.12 -3.35 -3.07
C ILE A 145 0.60 -3.55 -3.14
N GLU A 146 -0.15 -3.04 -2.16
CA GLU A 146 -1.63 -2.98 -2.20
C GLU A 146 -2.13 -2.40 -3.53
N GLY A 147 -1.53 -1.29 -4.00
CA GLY A 147 -1.92 -0.67 -5.27
C GLY A 147 -1.70 -1.55 -6.49
N ARG A 148 -0.71 -2.45 -6.46
CA ARG A 148 -0.48 -3.42 -7.55
C ARG A 148 -1.49 -4.56 -7.49
N HIS A 149 -1.82 -5.01 -6.29
CA HIS A 149 -2.83 -6.02 -6.05
C HIS A 149 -4.21 -5.54 -6.50
N ALA A 150 -4.64 -4.37 -6.00
CA ALA A 150 -5.87 -3.69 -6.36
C ALA A 150 -6.00 -3.49 -7.88
N GLY A 151 -4.96 -2.94 -8.52
CA GLY A 151 -4.98 -2.73 -9.97
C GLY A 151 -5.12 -4.04 -10.76
N TRP A 152 -4.42 -5.10 -10.36
CA TRP A 152 -4.58 -6.40 -11.00
C TRP A 152 -6.00 -6.97 -10.79
N LEU A 153 -6.52 -6.92 -9.56
CA LEU A 153 -7.86 -7.40 -9.22
C LEU A 153 -8.95 -6.65 -9.97
N ASN A 154 -8.83 -5.33 -10.10
CA ASN A 154 -9.72 -4.51 -10.94
C ASN A 154 -9.81 -5.10 -12.35
N THR A 155 -8.67 -5.37 -13.00
CA THR A 155 -8.68 -5.96 -14.35
C THR A 155 -9.18 -7.41 -14.39
N LEU A 156 -8.95 -8.18 -13.32
CA LEU A 156 -9.41 -9.56 -13.21
C LEU A 156 -10.95 -9.65 -13.21
N VAL A 157 -11.62 -8.71 -12.55
CA VAL A 157 -13.09 -8.64 -12.51
C VAL A 157 -13.69 -7.79 -13.63
N ASN A 158 -12.88 -7.44 -14.64
CA ASN A 158 -13.29 -6.63 -15.80
C ASN A 158 -13.75 -5.20 -15.44
N ASP A 159 -13.10 -4.59 -14.46
CA ASP A 159 -13.22 -3.17 -14.12
C ASP A 159 -12.02 -2.35 -14.66
N ARG A 160 -12.07 -1.03 -14.48
CA ARG A 160 -11.01 -0.09 -14.87
C ARG A 160 -9.81 -0.27 -13.95
N LEU A 161 -8.61 -0.31 -14.54
CA LEU A 161 -7.35 -0.55 -13.81
C LEU A 161 -7.18 0.33 -12.56
N THR A 162 -7.60 1.59 -12.63
CA THR A 162 -7.46 2.61 -11.59
C THR A 162 -8.82 2.99 -10.97
N ALA A 163 -9.78 2.07 -10.96
CA ALA A 163 -10.99 2.22 -10.15
C ALA A 163 -10.65 2.06 -8.67
N ASN A 164 -11.16 2.94 -7.81
CA ASN A 164 -11.09 2.78 -6.35
C ASN A 164 -12.25 1.93 -5.82
N VAL A 165 -12.33 1.75 -4.49
CA VAL A 165 -13.38 0.96 -3.81
C VAL A 165 -14.82 1.47 -4.02
N PHE A 166 -15.00 2.68 -4.55
CA PHE A 166 -16.32 3.24 -4.88
C PHE A 166 -16.63 3.17 -6.39
N GLY A 167 -15.80 2.48 -7.17
CA GLY A 167 -15.95 2.36 -8.62
C GLY A 167 -15.60 3.64 -9.38
N GLU A 168 -14.91 4.58 -8.74
CA GLU A 168 -14.48 5.83 -9.37
C GLU A 168 -13.13 5.60 -10.05
N GLU A 169 -13.01 5.88 -11.35
CA GLU A 169 -11.70 5.86 -12.01
C GLU A 169 -10.94 7.16 -11.79
N GLN A 170 -9.67 7.03 -11.43
CA GLN A 170 -8.87 8.16 -10.97
C GLN A 170 -7.47 8.19 -11.60
N SER A 171 -7.00 9.41 -11.90
CA SER A 171 -5.59 9.66 -12.22
C SER A 171 -4.71 9.81 -10.99
N PHE A 172 -5.33 10.06 -9.83
CA PHE A 172 -4.70 10.19 -8.52
C PHE A 172 -5.56 9.42 -7.52
N GLU A 173 -4.94 8.51 -6.78
CA GLU A 173 -5.64 7.72 -5.78
C GLU A 173 -6.33 8.60 -4.72
N ARG A 174 -7.50 8.17 -4.25
CA ARG A 174 -8.29 8.89 -3.25
C ARG A 174 -8.00 8.35 -1.86
N ALA A 175 -7.51 9.23 -1.00
CA ALA A 175 -7.40 8.98 0.42
C ALA A 175 -8.79 8.66 1.04
N LEU A 176 -8.88 7.55 1.77
CA LEU A 176 -10.05 7.26 2.61
C LEU A 176 -9.92 7.94 3.97
N THR A 177 -11.03 8.46 4.46
CA THR A 177 -11.18 8.86 5.85
C THR A 177 -11.27 7.64 6.76
N ILE A 178 -10.95 7.83 8.04
CA ILE A 178 -11.10 6.78 9.07
C ILE A 178 -12.53 6.19 9.06
N ALA A 179 -13.55 7.04 8.90
CA ALA A 179 -14.95 6.62 8.92
C ALA A 179 -15.34 5.79 7.69
N GLU A 180 -14.80 6.11 6.51
CA GLU A 180 -15.03 5.31 5.30
C GLU A 180 -14.40 3.92 5.44
N VAL A 181 -13.14 3.84 5.90
CA VAL A 181 -12.49 2.56 6.15
C VAL A 181 -13.28 1.74 7.18
N GLN A 182 -13.67 2.34 8.31
CA GLN A 182 -14.51 1.69 9.31
C GLN A 182 -15.81 1.14 8.70
N THR A 183 -16.46 1.91 7.83
CA THR A 183 -17.69 1.49 7.15
C THR A 183 -17.44 0.26 6.28
N LEU A 184 -16.38 0.29 5.46
CA LEU A 184 -16.02 -0.78 4.54
C LEU A 184 -15.64 -2.08 5.26
N VAL A 185 -14.92 -2.00 6.38
CA VAL A 185 -14.46 -3.21 7.11
C VAL A 185 -15.48 -3.72 8.14
N SER A 186 -16.42 -2.88 8.59
CA SER A 186 -17.37 -3.24 9.65
C SER A 186 -18.20 -4.51 9.39
N PRO A 187 -18.61 -4.87 8.15
CA PRO A 187 -19.38 -6.10 7.91
C PRO A 187 -18.61 -7.38 8.26
N PHE A 188 -17.28 -7.31 8.30
CA PHE A 188 -16.40 -8.43 8.61
C PHE A 188 -15.99 -8.49 10.08
N ILE A 189 -16.20 -7.44 10.88
CA ILE A 189 -15.68 -7.36 12.25
C ILE A 189 -16.78 -7.67 13.26
N VAL A 190 -16.59 -8.74 14.04
CA VAL A 190 -17.46 -9.10 15.16
C VAL A 190 -17.03 -8.41 16.44
N ASN A 191 -15.72 -8.43 16.72
CA ASN A 191 -15.17 -7.92 17.98
C ASN A 191 -13.71 -7.51 17.80
N LEU A 192 -13.29 -6.41 18.43
CA LEU A 192 -11.90 -5.95 18.44
C LEU A 192 -11.02 -6.66 19.49
N ASN A 193 -11.60 -7.59 20.25
CA ASN A 193 -10.96 -8.43 21.27
C ASN A 193 -10.20 -7.62 22.34
N GLY A 194 -10.77 -6.47 22.75
CA GLY A 194 -10.15 -5.57 23.72
C GLY A 194 -9.02 -4.69 23.15
N GLY A 195 -8.78 -4.74 21.84
CA GLY A 195 -7.88 -3.81 21.16
C GLY A 195 -8.42 -2.37 21.14
N PRO A 196 -7.56 -1.39 20.81
CA PRO A 196 -7.98 0.01 20.67
C PRO A 196 -9.06 0.15 19.59
N PRO A 197 -9.89 1.21 19.64
CA PRO A 197 -10.81 1.54 18.56
C PRO A 197 -10.07 1.67 17.22
N LEU A 198 -10.76 1.37 16.12
CA LEU A 198 -10.24 1.56 14.77
C LEU A 198 -10.22 3.05 14.40
N SER A 199 -9.38 3.83 15.07
CA SER A 199 -9.27 5.27 14.87
C SER A 199 -7.89 5.77 15.27
N PHE A 200 -7.48 6.89 14.69
CA PHE A 200 -6.28 7.62 15.06
C PHE A 200 -6.53 9.14 15.01
N SER A 201 -5.61 9.92 15.55
CA SER A 201 -5.67 11.38 15.56
C SER A 201 -5.25 11.95 14.20
N LEU A 202 -5.84 13.09 13.83
CA LEU A 202 -5.39 13.86 12.67
C LEU A 202 -4.18 14.78 12.99
N THR A 203 -3.67 14.72 14.22
CA THR A 203 -2.46 15.45 14.64
C THR A 203 -1.26 14.51 14.69
N PRO A 204 -0.20 14.77 13.90
CA PRO A 204 1.01 13.94 13.92
C PRO A 204 1.66 13.89 15.31
N SER A 205 1.93 12.68 15.80
CA SER A 205 2.76 12.45 16.99
C SER A 205 3.24 11.00 17.03
N ALA A 206 4.27 10.70 17.82
CA ALA A 206 4.75 9.33 18.00
C ALA A 206 3.66 8.39 18.60
N ALA A 207 2.79 8.92 19.47
CA ALA A 207 1.65 8.14 19.97
C ALA A 207 0.61 7.88 18.86
N ASN A 208 0.43 8.85 17.96
CA ASN A 208 -0.44 8.68 16.80
C ASN A 208 0.09 7.62 15.82
N ASP A 209 1.41 7.55 15.63
CA ASP A 209 2.02 6.51 14.79
C ASP A 209 1.69 5.10 15.29
N ILE A 210 1.69 4.89 16.61
CA ILE A 210 1.28 3.61 17.23
C ILE A 210 -0.21 3.33 16.96
N ALA A 211 -1.06 4.35 17.01
CA ALA A 211 -2.49 4.21 16.70
C ALA A 211 -2.71 3.88 15.21
N ILE A 212 -1.99 4.54 14.30
CA ILE A 212 -2.03 4.29 12.85
C ILE A 212 -1.55 2.86 12.55
N LEU A 213 -0.43 2.43 13.13
CA LEU A 213 0.08 1.07 12.92
C LEU A 213 -0.90 0.01 13.46
N ASN A 214 -1.54 0.25 14.61
CA ASN A 214 -2.57 -0.64 15.12
C ASN A 214 -3.85 -0.64 14.27
N PHE A 215 -4.20 0.50 13.69
CA PHE A 215 -5.28 0.61 12.73
C PHE A 215 -4.99 -0.22 11.48
N ALA A 216 -3.82 -0.02 10.86
CA ALA A 216 -3.37 -0.80 9.71
C ALA A 216 -3.34 -2.30 10.03
N LEU A 217 -2.77 -2.70 11.17
CA LEU A 217 -2.71 -4.10 11.59
C LEU A 217 -4.10 -4.75 11.69
N ALA A 218 -5.15 -3.99 12.02
CA ALA A 218 -6.50 -4.53 12.04
C ALA A 218 -7.03 -4.88 10.64
N VAL A 219 -6.75 -4.04 9.64
CA VAL A 219 -7.15 -4.23 8.24
C VAL A 219 -6.33 -5.37 7.62
N GLU A 220 -5.02 -5.38 7.85
CA GLU A 220 -4.13 -6.44 7.38
C GLU A 220 -4.48 -7.81 7.98
N PHE A 221 -4.90 -7.86 9.25
CA PHE A 221 -5.43 -9.10 9.83
C PHE A 221 -6.69 -9.60 9.13
N LEU A 222 -7.55 -8.70 8.66
CA LEU A 222 -8.78 -9.03 7.95
C LEU A 222 -8.42 -9.63 6.58
N GLU A 223 -7.57 -8.95 5.81
CA GLU A 223 -7.13 -9.39 4.49
C GLU A 223 -6.37 -10.71 4.55
N ALA A 224 -5.41 -10.84 5.48
CA ALA A 224 -4.68 -12.09 5.67
C ALA A 224 -5.61 -13.27 5.97
N ASP A 225 -6.59 -13.12 6.87
CA ASP A 225 -7.56 -14.20 7.15
C ASP A 225 -8.48 -14.49 5.97
N PHE A 226 -8.94 -13.45 5.28
CA PHE A 226 -9.75 -13.58 4.08
C PHE A 226 -9.02 -14.42 3.02
N TYR A 227 -7.78 -14.10 2.68
CA TYR A 227 -7.02 -14.86 1.69
C TYR A 227 -6.59 -16.24 2.20
N ASN A 228 -6.29 -16.39 3.48
CA ASN A 228 -5.97 -17.68 4.08
C ASN A 228 -7.13 -18.69 3.99
N LEU A 229 -8.38 -18.21 4.01
CA LEU A 229 -9.56 -19.04 3.83
C LEU A 229 -9.89 -19.29 2.35
N ASN A 230 -9.86 -18.27 1.50
CA ASN A 230 -10.40 -18.35 0.14
C ASN A 230 -9.41 -18.88 -0.90
N VAL A 231 -8.11 -18.61 -0.77
CA VAL A 231 -7.12 -19.09 -1.75
C VAL A 231 -7.07 -20.62 -1.80
N PRO A 232 -6.97 -21.36 -0.67
CA PRO A 232 -7.01 -22.82 -0.72
C PRO A 232 -8.32 -23.39 -1.29
N GLU A 233 -9.44 -22.70 -1.07
CA GLU A 233 -10.76 -23.14 -1.53
C GLU A 233 -10.90 -22.98 -3.05
N PHE A 234 -10.64 -21.77 -3.56
CA PHE A 234 -10.96 -21.39 -4.93
C PHE A 234 -9.79 -21.45 -5.91
N ILE A 235 -8.54 -21.47 -5.42
CA ILE A 235 -7.33 -21.37 -6.23
C ILE A 235 -6.51 -22.66 -6.13
N ARG A 236 -6.87 -23.63 -6.99
CA ARG A 236 -6.21 -24.95 -7.08
C ARG A 236 -5.12 -24.98 -8.17
#